data_AF-A0A9W7D6I9-F1
#
_entry.id   AF-A0A9W7D6I9-F1
#
_cell.length_a   1.000
_cell.length_b   1.000
_cell.length_c   1.000
_cell.angle_alpha   90.00
_cell.angle_beta   90.00
_cell.angle_gamma   90.00
#
_symmetry.space_group_name_H-M   'P 1'
#
loop_
_entity.id
_entity.type
_entity.pdbx_description
1 polymer ?
#
loop_
_entity_poly.entity_id
_entity_poly.type
_entity_poly.pdbx_seq_one_letter_code
_entity_poly.pdbx_strand_id
1 'polypeptide(L)'
;MAEREPQDYQYASESLDQFATYEDYLDSQLSETDLFYLEDEELARQLVELGYRGSGETLRRDDFEARKRAERERNAQKTSAPKPLASAGKDLSQYPFLAALASREDMVRNGKLTVGTS
;
A
#
# COMPACT_ATOMS: atom_id res chain seq x y z
N MET A 1 -15.85 2.87 -36.20
CA MET A 1 -14.83 2.45 -35.21
C MET A 1 -15.25 3.05 -33.89
N ALA A 2 -15.82 2.24 -32.99
CA ALA A 2 -16.15 2.72 -31.65
C ALA A 2 -14.87 2.62 -30.82
N GLU A 3 -14.35 3.78 -30.41
CA GLU A 3 -13.28 3.86 -29.42
C GLU A 3 -13.81 3.24 -28.12
N ARG A 4 -13.25 2.09 -27.73
CA ARG A 4 -13.51 1.50 -26.42
C ARG A 4 -12.80 2.38 -25.40
N GLU A 5 -13.58 3.22 -24.72
CA GLU A 5 -13.16 3.86 -23.46
C GLU A 5 -12.55 2.80 -22.54
N PRO A 6 -11.46 3.10 -21.81
CA PRO A 6 -10.94 2.20 -20.80
C PRO A 6 -12.04 2.01 -19.76
N GLN A 7 -12.60 0.81 -19.72
CA GLN A 7 -13.47 0.42 -18.63
C GLN A 7 -12.60 0.46 -17.38
N ASP A 8 -12.80 1.49 -16.56
CA ASP A 8 -12.36 1.49 -15.18
C ASP A 8 -13.05 0.30 -14.52
N TYR A 9 -12.36 -0.84 -14.56
CA TYR A 9 -12.72 -2.03 -13.82
C TYR A 9 -12.60 -1.64 -12.33
N GLN A 10 -13.65 -1.04 -11.80
CA GLN A 10 -13.92 -0.94 -10.38
C GLN A 10 -14.18 -2.37 -9.87
N TYR A 11 -13.12 -3.17 -9.84
CA TYR A 11 -13.05 -4.32 -8.98
C TYR A 11 -13.35 -3.84 -7.58
N ALA A 12 -14.36 -4.46 -6.97
CA ALA A 12 -14.86 -4.13 -5.65
C ALA A 12 -13.71 -3.79 -4.71
N SER A 13 -13.84 -2.62 -4.10
CA SER A 13 -12.97 -1.98 -3.13
C SER A 13 -12.90 -2.79 -1.82
N GLU A 14 -12.64 -4.08 -1.88
CA GLU A 14 -12.19 -4.85 -0.72
C GLU A 14 -10.67 -4.74 -0.64
N SER A 15 -10.20 -4.17 0.46
CA SER A 15 -8.78 -3.96 0.66
C SER A 15 -8.05 -5.30 0.69
N LEU A 16 -7.12 -5.51 -0.25
CA LEU A 16 -6.29 -6.72 -0.27
C LEU A 16 -5.30 -6.78 0.91
N ASP A 17 -5.20 -5.70 1.71
CA ASP A 17 -4.34 -5.62 2.90
C ASP A 17 -4.70 -6.65 3.97
N GLN A 18 -5.95 -7.11 4.03
CA GLN A 18 -6.40 -8.09 5.01
C GLN A 18 -5.87 -9.51 4.74
N PHE A 19 -5.41 -9.79 3.53
CA PHE A 19 -4.89 -11.10 3.13
C PHE A 19 -3.37 -11.09 3.17
N ALA A 20 -2.72 -12.02 3.89
CA ALA A 20 -1.26 -12.06 3.98
C ALA A 20 -0.61 -12.76 2.78
N THR A 21 -1.32 -13.69 2.16
CA THR A 21 -0.91 -14.43 0.98
C THR A 21 -2.02 -14.46 -0.09
N TYR A 22 -1.72 -14.98 -1.27
CA TYR A 22 -2.74 -15.17 -2.30
C TYR A 22 -3.67 -16.34 -1.95
N GLU A 23 -3.12 -17.35 -1.27
CA GLU A 23 -3.83 -18.49 -0.73
C GLU A 23 -4.88 -18.04 0.29
N ASP A 24 -4.54 -17.13 1.22
CA ASP A 24 -5.53 -16.55 2.15
C ASP A 24 -6.69 -15.84 1.43
N TYR A 25 -6.39 -15.20 0.29
CA TYR A 25 -7.40 -14.55 -0.54
C TYR A 25 -8.31 -15.57 -1.24
N LEU A 26 -7.76 -16.69 -1.74
CA LEU A 26 -8.56 -17.77 -2.31
C LEU A 26 -9.41 -18.45 -1.24
N ASP A 27 -8.85 -18.69 -0.05
CA ASP A 27 -9.54 -19.31 1.08
C ASP A 27 -10.73 -18.47 1.56
N SER A 28 -10.62 -17.13 1.47
CA SER A 28 -11.72 -16.22 1.80
C SER A 28 -12.97 -16.37 0.91
N GLN A 29 -12.81 -17.03 -0.25
CA GLN A 29 -13.88 -17.29 -1.21
C GLN A 29 -14.41 -18.72 -1.14
N LEU A 30 -13.82 -19.56 -0.29
CA LEU A 30 -14.29 -20.92 -0.04
C LEU A 30 -15.41 -20.93 0.98
N SER A 31 -16.40 -21.80 0.77
CA SER A 31 -17.45 -22.08 1.74
C SER A 31 -17.21 -23.42 2.45
N GLU A 32 -17.82 -23.60 3.62
CA GLU A 32 -17.83 -24.91 4.32
C GLU A 32 -18.37 -26.04 3.45
N THR A 33 -19.28 -25.72 2.52
CA THR A 33 -19.84 -26.69 1.58
C THR A 33 -18.78 -27.18 0.59
N ASP A 34 -17.89 -26.29 0.15
CA ASP A 34 -16.80 -26.66 -0.76
C ASP A 34 -15.82 -27.59 -0.06
N LEU A 35 -15.46 -27.29 1.19
CA LEU A 35 -14.60 -28.15 2.01
C LEU A 35 -15.26 -29.50 2.32
N PHE A 36 -16.56 -29.51 2.59
CA PHE A 36 -17.29 -30.75 2.88
C PHE A 36 -17.35 -31.70 1.68
N TYR A 37 -17.55 -31.19 0.46
CA TYR A 37 -17.67 -32.04 -0.73
C TYR A 37 -16.35 -32.33 -1.43
N LEU A 38 -15.37 -31.43 -1.34
CA LEU A 38 -14.07 -31.62 -1.98
C LEU A 38 -13.09 -32.35 -1.05
N GLU A 39 -13.23 -32.19 0.27
CA GLU A 39 -12.32 -32.71 1.30
C GLU A 39 -10.84 -32.34 1.11
N ASP A 40 -10.54 -31.48 0.14
CA ASP A 40 -9.21 -31.05 -0.28
C ASP A 40 -9.23 -29.53 -0.52
N GLU A 41 -8.52 -28.80 0.35
CA GLU A 41 -8.39 -27.35 0.29
C GLU A 41 -7.65 -26.87 -0.96
N GLU A 42 -6.65 -27.61 -1.43
CA GLU A 42 -5.86 -27.22 -2.59
C GLU A 42 -6.69 -27.37 -3.87
N LEU A 43 -7.48 -28.44 -3.97
CA LEU A 43 -8.45 -28.61 -5.04
C LEU A 43 -9.50 -27.48 -5.01
N ALA A 44 -9.99 -27.13 -3.83
CA ALA A 44 -10.96 -26.05 -3.67
C ALA A 44 -10.39 -24.70 -4.14
N ARG A 45 -9.16 -24.36 -3.73
CA ARG A 45 -8.44 -23.16 -4.20
C ARG A 45 -8.27 -23.14 -5.71
N GLN A 46 -7.90 -24.26 -6.33
CA GLN A 46 -7.77 -24.36 -7.79
C GLN A 46 -9.09 -24.08 -8.51
N LEU A 47 -10.21 -24.56 -7.97
CA LEU A 47 -11.53 -24.30 -8.56
C LEU A 47 -11.94 -22.82 -8.44
N VAL A 48 -11.60 -22.15 -7.34
CA VAL A 48 -11.80 -20.70 -7.19
C VAL A 48 -10.91 -19.92 -8.17
N GLU A 49 -9.64 -20.29 -8.30
CA GLU A 49 -8.70 -19.63 -9.20
C GLU A 49 -9.12 -19.78 -10.68
N LEU A 50 -9.71 -20.92 -11.03
CA LEU A 50 -10.29 -21.15 -12.36
C LEU A 50 -11.67 -20.49 -12.56
N GLY A 51 -12.26 -19.90 -11.52
CA GLY A 51 -13.57 -19.25 -11.56
C GLY A 51 -14.77 -20.21 -11.55
N TYR A 52 -14.56 -21.49 -11.23
CA TYR A 52 -15.63 -22.48 -11.09
C TYR A 52 -16.31 -22.44 -9.70
N ARG A 53 -15.71 -21.74 -8.74
CA ARG A 53 -16.24 -21.55 -7.37
C ARG A 53 -15.99 -20.13 -6.86
N GLY A 54 -16.69 -19.74 -5.79
CA GLY A 54 -16.64 -18.38 -5.22
C GLY A 54 -17.49 -17.37 -6.01
N SER A 55 -17.02 -16.11 -6.07
CA SER A 55 -17.72 -15.02 -6.78
C SER A 55 -17.68 -15.15 -8.31
N GLY A 56 -16.88 -16.09 -8.84
CA GLY A 56 -16.62 -16.26 -10.27
C GLY A 56 -15.66 -15.23 -10.86
N GLU A 57 -15.26 -14.21 -10.08
CA GLU A 57 -14.34 -13.17 -10.50
C GLU A 57 -13.16 -13.08 -9.51
N THR A 58 -12.21 -14.01 -9.67
CA THR A 58 -11.00 -14.11 -8.85
C THR A 58 -9.85 -13.36 -9.54
N LEU A 59 -9.12 -12.53 -8.79
CA LEU A 59 -7.87 -11.93 -9.30
C LEU A 59 -6.85 -13.01 -9.61
N ARG A 60 -6.12 -12.88 -10.72
CA ARG A 60 -4.97 -13.75 -10.96
C ARG A 60 -3.86 -13.47 -9.95
N ARG A 61 -3.05 -14.47 -9.65
CA ARG A 61 -1.89 -14.34 -8.74
C ARG A 61 -1.01 -13.14 -9.06
N ASP A 62 -0.66 -12.96 -10.33
CA ASP A 62 0.19 -11.85 -10.78
C ASP A 62 -0.44 -10.48 -10.46
N ASP A 63 -1.76 -10.34 -10.66
CA ASP A 63 -2.49 -9.10 -10.40
C ASP A 63 -2.61 -8.83 -8.89
N PHE A 64 -2.86 -9.88 -8.10
CA PHE A 64 -2.88 -9.80 -6.64
C PHE A 64 -1.53 -9.33 -6.09
N GLU A 65 -0.43 -9.96 -6.54
CA GLU A 65 0.92 -9.60 -6.12
C GLU A 65 1.31 -8.19 -6.57
N ALA A 66 0.94 -7.80 -7.80
CA ALA A 66 1.20 -6.47 -8.32
C ALA A 66 0.49 -5.40 -7.48
N ARG A 67 -0.80 -5.59 -7.15
CA ARG A 67 -1.55 -4.67 -6.28
C ARG A 67 -0.92 -4.59 -4.89
N LYS A 68 -0.58 -5.74 -4.30
CA LYS A 68 0.05 -5.78 -2.97
C LYS A 68 1.41 -5.09 -2.94
N ARG A 69 2.21 -5.22 -4.00
CA ARG A 69 3.48 -4.51 -4.14
C ARG A 69 3.26 -3.01 -4.25
N ALA A 70 2.35 -2.57 -5.13
CA ALA A 70 2.03 -1.16 -5.31
C ALA A 70 1.53 -0.51 -4.00
N GLU A 71 0.72 -1.23 -3.22
CA GLU A 71 0.24 -0.77 -1.92
C GLU A 71 1.38 -0.59 -0.91
N ARG A 72 2.28 -1.58 -0.81
CA ARG A 72 3.47 -1.51 0.05
C ARG A 72 4.38 -0.34 -0.34
N GLU A 73 4.61 -0.16 -1.64
CA GLU A 73 5.42 0.96 -2.15
C GLU A 73 4.79 2.31 -1.84
N ARG A 74 3.47 2.45 -2.04
CA ARG A 74 2.73 3.65 -1.68
C ARG A 74 2.81 3.94 -0.18
N ASN A 75 2.70 2.92 0.67
CA ASN A 75 2.82 3.10 2.12
C ASN A 75 4.25 3.45 2.55
N ALA A 76 5.25 2.83 1.92
CA ALA A 76 6.66 3.18 2.12
C ALA A 76 6.92 4.65 1.72
N GLN A 77 6.39 5.12 0.60
CA GLN A 77 6.51 6.52 0.18
C GLN A 77 5.85 7.50 1.17
N LYS A 78 4.67 7.14 1.72
CA LYS A 78 4.01 7.96 2.76
C LYS A 78 4.87 8.10 4.02
N THR A 79 5.59 7.04 4.41
CA THR A 79 6.45 7.05 5.59
C THR A 79 7.83 7.66 5.33
N SER A 80 8.33 7.61 4.10
CA SER A 80 9.62 8.17 3.70
C SER A 80 9.57 9.64 3.31
N ALA A 81 8.37 10.25 3.23
CA ALA A 81 8.22 11.65 2.90
C ALA A 81 9.03 12.52 3.90
N PRO A 82 9.91 13.42 3.42
CA PRO A 82 10.72 14.23 4.30
C PRO A 82 9.82 15.13 5.15
N LYS A 83 9.83 14.92 6.47
CA LYS A 83 9.14 15.82 7.40
C LYS A 83 9.65 17.24 7.15
N PRO A 84 8.77 18.22 6.88
CA PRO A 84 9.20 19.61 6.69
C PRO A 84 9.90 20.11 7.97
N LEU A 85 10.81 21.07 7.81
CA LEU A 85 11.45 21.74 8.95
C LEU A 85 10.38 22.44 9.80
N ALA A 86 10.59 22.50 11.11
CA ALA A 86 9.67 23.18 12.02
C ALA A 86 9.52 24.68 11.71
N SER A 87 10.53 25.26 11.07
CA SER A 87 10.57 26.64 10.56
C SER A 87 9.99 26.82 9.15
N ALA A 88 9.69 25.74 8.41
CA ALA A 88 9.23 25.83 7.02
C ALA A 88 7.93 26.63 6.89
N GLY A 89 7.93 27.66 6.04
CA GLY A 89 6.76 28.49 5.75
C GLY A 89 6.37 29.50 6.84
N LYS A 90 7.19 29.69 7.87
CA LYS A 90 6.93 30.67 8.95
C LYS A 90 7.68 31.97 8.70
N ASP A 91 7.01 33.11 8.87
CA ASP A 91 7.67 34.42 8.92
C ASP A 91 8.28 34.63 10.32
N LEU A 92 9.61 34.63 10.37
CA LEU A 92 10.40 34.79 11.59
C LEU A 92 11.15 36.12 11.63
N SER A 93 10.87 37.05 10.70
CA SER A 93 11.56 38.33 10.56
C SER A 93 11.53 39.17 11.85
N GLN A 94 10.44 39.07 12.62
CA GLN A 94 10.25 39.78 13.88
C GLN A 94 10.85 39.07 15.10
N TYR A 95 11.38 37.85 14.93
CA TYR A 95 11.86 37.01 16.04
C TYR A 95 13.31 36.58 15.78
N PRO A 96 14.32 37.42 16.11
CA PRO A 96 15.72 37.16 15.81
C PRO A 96 16.22 35.80 16.32
N PHE A 97 15.77 35.40 17.51
CA PHE A 97 16.11 34.10 18.09
C PHE A 97 15.54 32.92 17.28
N LEU A 98 14.27 33.00 16.86
CA LEU A 98 13.64 31.95 16.06
C LEU A 98 14.24 31.88 14.66
N ALA A 99 14.60 33.03 14.08
CA ALA A 99 15.31 33.09 12.80
C ALA A 99 16.68 32.40 12.87
N ALA A 100 17.45 32.62 13.96
CA ALA A 100 18.70 31.93 14.20
C ALA A 100 18.50 30.40 14.38
N LEU A 101 17.43 29.99 15.07
CA LEU A 101 17.09 28.58 15.24
C LEU A 101 16.72 27.91 13.91
N ALA A 102 15.94 28.60 13.06
CA ALA A 102 15.60 28.11 11.72
C ALA A 102 16.84 27.92 10.84
N SER A 103 17.78 28.88 10.86
CA SER A 103 19.06 28.75 10.14
C SER A 103 19.87 27.56 10.64
N ARG A 104 19.92 27.35 11.96
CA ARG A 104 20.59 26.20 12.56
C ARG A 104 19.94 24.87 12.17
N GLU A 105 18.62 24.81 12.19
CA GLU A 105 17.84 23.63 11.79
C GLU A 105 18.17 23.21 10.34
N ASP A 106 18.21 24.17 9.41
CA ASP A 106 18.58 23.92 8.01
C ASP A 106 20.02 23.40 7.87
N MET A 107 20.97 23.99 8.60
CA MET A 107 22.37 23.53 8.58
C MET A 107 22.51 22.11 9.12
N VAL A 108 21.76 21.75 10.16
CA VAL A 108 21.75 20.38 10.71
C VAL A 108 21.14 19.41 9.69
N ARG A 109 20.02 19.78 9.06
CA ARG A 109 19.38 18.94 8.03
C ARG A 109 20.29 18.69 6.83
N ASN A 110 21.03 19.71 6.40
CA ASN A 110 21.91 19.66 5.23
C ASN A 110 23.32 19.13 5.57
N GLY A 111 23.56 18.66 6.80
CA GLY A 111 24.83 18.09 7.23
C GLY A 111 25.98 19.10 7.34
N LYS A 112 25.69 20.40 7.25
CA LYS A 112 26.67 21.50 7.39
C LYS A 112 27.03 21.77 8.85
N LEU A 113 26.16 21.37 9.78
CA LEU A 113 26.39 21.43 11.21
C LEU A 113 26.17 20.05 11.81
N THR A 114 27.25 19.31 12.06
CA THR A 114 27.17 18.06 12.81
C THR A 114 27.05 18.39 14.29
N VAL A 115 25.93 18.01 14.92
CA VAL A 115 25.84 18.06 16.38
C VAL A 115 26.59 16.84 16.89
N GLY A 116 27.88 17.02 17.17
CA GLY A 116 28.72 15.98 17.76
C GLY A 116 28.14 15.57 19.12
N THR A 117 27.53 14.39 19.17
CA THR A 117 27.26 13.71 20.43
C THR A 117 28.58 13.05 20.86
N SER A 118 29.30 13.69 21.78
CA SER A 118 30.45 13.12 22.51
C SER A 118 30.06 12.88 23.95
#